data_AF-A0A9P5P5I7-F1
#
_entry.id   AF-A0A9P5P5I7-F1
#
_cell.length_a   1.000
_cell.length_b   1.000
_cell.length_c   1.000
_cell.angle_alpha   90.00
_cell.angle_beta   90.00
_cell.angle_gamma   90.00
#
_symmetry.space_group_name_H-M   'P 1'
#
loop_
_entity.id
_entity.type
_entity.pdbx_description
1 polymer ?
#
loop_
_entity_poly.entity_id
_entity_poly.type
_entity_poly.pdbx_seq_one_letter_code
_entity_poly.pdbx_strand_id
1 'polypeptide(L)'
;MSRSQSSQQVPKRDNSHLPNWVGTFDEASSTGLHALKDNLHDQRVEVKQAKLRCNFCGKAEDNKKPLQCCSLCRTVHYCDRTCQVAHYKPVHKSDCKSFRNIPLCRSFTMDRILPGCKYPESVVFAKGHQEGIGCWVSTSGQIDCTLFQKAGNPLPSKDDASDDNPKTMMDALEAFPFGRAGAYLGLRVMVQNRRQADGKVVVIGNEILAVCTPRGADVLLEGMKPGETNVKIPSDLDNSQPLIGLKQAYIKLENFNGKEVKRTLPALIDGKACSVALSRGDYAIFSVHFRVGGPRITLDFQALEKIAHIQVPWLASDSTPPSLSPKDRKVTKAPMDHSLVASYFEDYRSHGEEAFITSHHGEARAKMISAGQDAVVSLLKQMAIHVGGGGRSMV
;
A
#
# COMPACT_ATOMS: atom_id res chain seq x y z
N MET A 1 42.00 23.58 23.21
CA MET A 1 41.18 24.64 22.58
C MET A 1 39.74 24.15 22.51
N SER A 2 38.95 24.50 23.52
CA SER A 2 37.55 24.13 23.70
C SER A 2 36.64 25.13 22.97
N ARG A 3 35.88 24.68 21.96
CA ARG A 3 34.85 25.52 21.31
C ARG A 3 33.54 25.38 22.09
N SER A 4 33.20 26.39 22.88
CA SER A 4 31.87 26.56 23.46
C SER A 4 30.88 26.96 22.37
N GLN A 5 29.96 26.07 22.00
CA GLN A 5 28.82 26.43 21.16
C GLN A 5 27.77 27.12 22.04
N SER A 6 27.61 28.44 21.90
CA SER A 6 26.51 29.18 22.51
C SER A 6 25.23 28.87 21.72
N SER A 7 24.30 28.12 22.31
CA SER A 7 22.96 27.93 21.76
C SER A 7 22.22 29.27 21.80
N GLN A 8 22.14 29.96 20.67
CA GLN A 8 21.24 31.12 20.54
C GLN A 8 19.80 30.61 20.62
N GLN A 9 19.11 30.94 21.72
CA GLN A 9 17.67 30.70 21.84
C GLN A 9 16.95 31.63 20.86
N VAL A 10 16.21 31.03 19.92
CA VAL A 10 15.33 31.77 19.02
C VAL A 10 14.20 32.39 19.86
N PRO A 11 13.93 33.70 19.76
CA PRO A 11 12.88 34.35 20.53
C PRO A 11 11.51 33.74 20.19
N LYS A 12 10.74 33.35 21.22
CA LYS A 12 9.36 32.88 21.07
C LYS A 12 8.49 34.02 20.55
N ARG A 13 7.88 33.87 19.37
CA ARG A 13 6.88 34.82 18.87
C ARG A 13 5.63 34.75 19.74
N ASP A 14 5.08 35.92 20.10
CA ASP A 14 3.79 36.02 20.78
C ASP A 14 2.68 35.73 19.77
N ASN A 15 2.04 34.56 19.93
CA ASN A 15 0.99 34.06 19.05
C ASN A 15 -0.42 34.30 19.62
N SER A 16 -0.58 35.17 20.61
CA SER A 16 -1.87 35.43 21.28
C SER A 16 -3.00 35.95 20.36
N HIS A 17 -2.66 36.37 19.13
CA HIS A 17 -3.63 36.84 18.13
C HIS A 17 -4.12 35.76 17.14
N LEU A 18 -3.55 34.56 17.14
CA LEU A 18 -3.98 33.52 16.20
C LEU A 18 -5.34 32.91 16.63
N PRO A 19 -6.19 32.53 15.67
CA PRO A 19 -7.42 31.80 15.98
C PRO A 19 -7.13 30.53 16.80
N ASN A 20 -7.96 30.24 17.80
CA ASN A 20 -7.80 29.08 18.69
C ASN A 20 -7.59 27.75 17.95
N TRP A 21 -8.24 27.57 16.78
CA TRP A 21 -8.12 26.34 15.97
C TRP A 21 -6.69 26.07 15.48
N VAL A 22 -5.85 27.10 15.31
CA VAL A 22 -4.46 26.94 14.87
C VAL A 22 -3.65 26.23 15.93
N GLY A 23 -3.83 26.61 17.20
CA GLY A 23 -3.15 25.96 18.33
C GLY A 23 -3.55 24.49 18.47
N THR A 24 -4.85 24.19 18.38
CA THR A 24 -5.37 22.82 18.41
C THR A 24 -4.81 21.97 17.27
N PHE A 25 -4.77 22.52 16.04
CA PHE A 25 -4.21 21.84 14.89
C PHE A 25 -2.72 21.55 15.04
N ASP A 26 -1.93 22.54 15.47
CA ASP A 26 -0.48 22.38 15.64
C ASP A 26 -0.15 21.31 16.69
N GLU A 27 -0.87 21.30 17.81
CA GLU A 27 -0.70 20.30 18.86
C GLU A 27 -1.08 18.89 18.39
N ALA A 28 -2.24 18.75 17.74
CA ALA A 28 -2.71 17.46 17.21
C ALA A 28 -1.79 16.93 16.10
N SER A 29 -1.33 17.81 15.20
CA SER A 29 -0.40 17.50 14.12
C SER A 29 0.97 17.07 14.66
N SER A 30 1.51 17.81 15.62
CA SER A 30 2.76 17.45 16.30
C SER A 30 2.67 16.06 16.94
N THR A 31 1.61 15.83 17.72
CA THR A 31 1.35 14.55 18.39
C THR A 31 1.21 13.40 17.39
N GLY A 32 0.44 13.59 16.32
CA GLY A 32 0.27 12.60 15.25
C GLY A 32 1.58 12.28 14.53
N LEU A 33 2.39 13.29 14.20
CA LEU A 33 3.69 13.12 13.55
C LEU A 33 4.72 12.42 14.45
N HIS A 34 4.70 12.68 15.75
CA HIS A 34 5.53 11.95 16.71
C HIS A 34 5.14 10.47 16.78
N ALA A 35 3.85 10.18 16.96
CA ALA A 35 3.35 8.81 16.96
C ALA A 35 3.69 8.07 15.64
N LEU A 36 3.61 8.74 14.49
CA LEU A 36 4.02 8.20 13.20
C LEU A 36 5.51 7.83 13.16
N LYS A 37 6.40 8.71 13.64
CA LYS A 37 7.84 8.48 13.67
C LYS A 37 8.22 7.33 14.59
N ASP A 38 7.62 7.27 15.77
CA ASP A 38 7.86 6.22 16.76
C ASP A 38 7.39 4.87 16.20
N ASN A 39 6.19 4.83 15.61
CA ASN A 39 5.68 3.63 14.94
C ASN A 39 6.61 3.14 13.82
N LEU A 40 7.17 4.03 13.01
CA LEU A 40 8.13 3.67 11.97
C LEU A 40 9.47 3.19 12.58
N HIS A 41 9.90 3.76 13.70
CA HIS A 41 11.10 3.32 14.40
C HIS A 41 10.92 1.89 14.93
N ASP A 42 9.84 1.63 15.65
CA ASP A 42 9.52 0.34 16.25
C ASP A 42 9.39 -0.75 15.19
N GLN A 43 8.74 -0.45 14.05
CA GLN A 43 8.68 -1.39 12.92
C GLN A 43 10.07 -1.78 12.42
N ARG A 44 11.01 -0.82 12.36
CA ARG A 44 12.38 -1.09 11.91
C ARG A 44 13.11 -1.97 12.92
N VAL A 45 12.86 -1.76 14.21
CA VAL A 45 13.43 -2.55 15.31
C VAL A 45 12.87 -3.97 15.29
N GLU A 46 11.55 -4.15 15.22
CA GLU A 46 10.89 -5.46 15.16
C GLU A 46 11.37 -6.29 13.97
N VAL A 47 11.35 -5.73 12.75
CA VAL A 47 11.83 -6.43 11.55
C VAL A 47 13.31 -6.77 11.65
N LYS A 48 14.11 -5.91 12.30
CA LYS A 48 15.53 -6.21 12.56
C LYS A 48 15.63 -7.37 13.55
N GLN A 49 14.97 -7.30 14.69
CA GLN A 49 15.00 -8.33 15.73
C GLN A 49 14.53 -9.70 15.21
N ALA A 50 13.48 -9.74 14.37
CA ALA A 50 12.99 -10.98 13.75
C ALA A 50 14.06 -11.67 12.86
N LYS A 51 15.00 -10.91 12.30
CA LYS A 51 16.12 -11.43 11.49
C LYS A 51 17.33 -11.87 12.33
N LEU A 52 17.38 -11.47 13.60
CA LEU A 52 18.51 -11.71 14.50
C LEU A 52 18.34 -12.97 15.36
N ARG A 53 17.34 -13.82 15.14
CA ARG A 53 17.13 -15.05 15.93
C ARG A 53 16.90 -16.26 15.05
N CYS A 54 17.50 -17.39 15.42
CA CYS A 54 17.25 -18.64 14.74
C CYS A 54 15.84 -19.16 15.06
N ASN A 55 15.05 -19.45 14.01
CA ASN A 55 13.69 -19.99 14.16
C ASN A 55 13.63 -21.41 14.74
N PHE A 56 14.76 -22.12 14.83
CA PHE A 56 14.83 -23.45 15.43
C PHE A 56 15.30 -23.43 16.89
N CYS A 57 16.52 -22.92 17.13
CA CYS A 57 17.15 -22.99 18.46
C CYS A 57 17.06 -21.69 19.27
N GLY A 58 16.47 -20.62 18.72
CA GLY A 58 16.28 -19.34 19.41
C GLY A 58 17.55 -18.51 19.62
N LYS A 59 18.73 -19.04 19.28
CA LYS A 59 20.02 -18.34 19.41
C LYS A 59 20.00 -17.05 18.60
N ALA A 60 20.57 -16.00 19.20
CA ALA A 60 20.76 -14.72 18.53
C ALA A 60 21.84 -14.83 17.44
N GLU A 61 21.79 -13.92 16.47
CA GLU A 61 22.83 -13.76 15.44
C GLU A 61 24.17 -13.42 16.08
N ASP A 62 25.23 -14.11 15.65
CA ASP A 62 26.62 -13.79 15.98
C ASP A 62 27.16 -12.85 14.90
N ASN A 63 27.80 -11.75 15.29
CA ASN A 63 28.46 -10.82 14.38
C ASN A 63 29.46 -11.50 13.43
N LYS A 64 30.02 -12.65 13.82
CA LYS A 64 30.95 -13.43 12.98
C LYS A 64 30.26 -14.33 11.96
N LYS A 65 29.01 -14.72 12.21
CA LYS A 65 28.27 -15.68 11.38
C LYS A 65 26.80 -15.27 11.28
N PRO A 66 26.43 -14.48 10.26
CA PRO A 66 25.05 -14.05 10.09
C PRO A 66 24.13 -15.25 9.86
N LEU A 67 22.86 -15.11 10.29
CA LEU A 67 21.89 -16.19 10.14
C LEU A 67 21.55 -16.42 8.66
N GLN A 68 21.48 -17.69 8.27
CA GLN A 68 21.10 -18.11 6.93
C GLN A 68 19.57 -18.13 6.80
N CYS A 69 19.02 -17.40 5.82
CA CYS A 69 17.59 -17.44 5.55
C CYS A 69 17.20 -18.65 4.68
N CYS A 70 15.95 -19.10 4.78
CA CYS A 70 15.41 -20.09 3.84
C CYS A 70 15.43 -19.52 2.41
N SER A 71 16.06 -20.22 1.47
CA SER A 71 16.22 -19.78 0.08
C SER A 71 14.91 -19.67 -0.71
N LEU A 72 13.83 -20.28 -0.23
CA LEU A 72 12.50 -20.22 -0.85
C LEU A 72 11.67 -19.05 -0.32
N CYS A 73 11.36 -19.01 0.99
CA CYS A 73 10.49 -17.96 1.53
C CYS A 73 11.22 -16.70 1.97
N ARG A 74 12.51 -16.81 2.33
CA ARG A 74 13.33 -15.77 2.97
C ARG A 74 12.72 -15.16 4.25
N THR A 75 11.75 -15.84 4.86
CA THR A 75 11.08 -15.39 6.09
C THR A 75 11.77 -15.91 7.35
N VAL A 76 12.18 -17.18 7.35
CA VAL A 76 12.83 -17.83 8.50
C VAL A 76 14.35 -17.86 8.37
N HIS A 77 15.05 -17.76 9.51
CA HIS A 77 16.49 -17.61 9.64
C HIS A 77 17.06 -18.72 10.55
N TYR A 78 18.26 -19.19 10.23
CA TYR A 78 18.91 -20.32 10.90
C TYR A 78 20.39 -20.06 11.17
N CYS A 79 20.92 -20.60 12.26
CA CYS A 79 22.37 -20.55 12.51
C CYS A 79 23.17 -21.27 11.42
N ASP A 80 22.62 -22.38 10.91
CA ASP A 80 23.24 -23.27 9.94
C ASP A 80 22.21 -24.24 9.32
N ARG A 81 22.73 -25.09 8.43
CA ARG A 81 21.99 -26.14 7.75
C ARG A 81 21.37 -27.16 8.71
N THR A 82 22.02 -27.44 9.84
CA THR A 82 21.52 -28.42 10.83
C THR A 82 20.22 -27.91 11.45
N CYS A 83 20.21 -26.67 11.93
CA CYS A 83 19.00 -26.01 12.43
C CYS A 83 17.92 -25.91 11.35
N GLN A 84 18.31 -25.60 10.11
CA GLN A 84 17.36 -25.55 8.99
C GLN A 84 16.69 -26.89 8.74
N VAL A 85 17.45 -27.99 8.63
CA VAL A 85 16.89 -29.32 8.33
C VAL A 85 16.00 -29.81 9.47
N ALA A 86 16.42 -29.56 10.72
CA ALA A 86 15.66 -29.94 11.91
C ALA A 86 14.29 -29.23 11.98
N HIS A 87 14.22 -27.95 11.62
CA HIS A 87 12.95 -27.22 11.57
C HIS A 87 12.15 -27.48 10.29
N TYR A 88 12.82 -27.73 9.15
CA TYR A 88 12.17 -27.82 7.84
C TYR A 88 11.20 -28.99 7.74
N LYS A 89 11.65 -30.20 8.05
CA LYS A 89 10.82 -31.40 7.88
C LYS A 89 9.53 -31.38 8.74
N PRO A 90 9.58 -31.07 10.06
CA PRO A 90 8.39 -31.17 10.91
C PRO A 90 7.43 -29.97 10.78
N VAL A 91 7.95 -28.77 10.51
CA VAL A 91 7.15 -27.53 10.60
C VAL A 91 7.27 -26.71 9.31
N HIS A 92 8.47 -26.23 8.97
CA HIS A 92 8.58 -25.17 7.96
C HIS A 92 8.25 -25.61 6.52
N LYS A 93 8.33 -26.91 6.17
CA LYS A 93 8.05 -27.39 4.81
C LYS A 93 6.61 -27.09 4.38
N SER A 94 5.63 -27.32 5.24
CA SER A 94 4.22 -27.04 4.93
C SER A 94 3.97 -25.53 4.86
N ASP A 95 4.46 -24.76 5.83
CA ASP A 95 4.33 -23.30 5.86
C ASP A 95 5.00 -22.62 4.66
N CYS A 96 6.17 -23.12 4.24
CA CYS A 96 6.91 -22.58 3.11
C CYS A 96 6.18 -22.83 1.78
N LYS A 97 5.63 -24.04 1.60
CA LYS A 97 4.92 -24.43 0.37
C LYS A 97 3.53 -23.80 0.26
N SER A 98 2.83 -23.63 1.38
CA SER A 98 1.48 -23.04 1.44
C SER A 98 1.47 -21.52 1.40
N PHE A 99 2.63 -20.87 1.28
CA PHE A 99 2.73 -19.41 1.29
C PHE A 99 2.13 -18.78 2.56
N ARG A 100 2.16 -19.52 3.67
CA ARG A 100 1.56 -19.10 4.94
C ARG A 100 2.15 -17.77 5.42
N ASN A 101 3.47 -17.70 5.46
CA ASN A 101 4.19 -16.51 5.91
C ASN A 101 4.66 -15.69 4.71
N ILE A 102 4.43 -14.39 4.77
CA ILE A 102 4.90 -13.42 3.77
C ILE A 102 6.39 -13.12 4.01
N PRO A 103 7.17 -12.73 2.98
CA PRO A 103 8.51 -12.20 3.20
C PRO A 103 8.53 -11.04 4.19
N LEU A 104 9.53 -11.02 5.09
CA LEU A 104 9.71 -9.93 6.05
C LEU A 104 10.11 -8.64 5.34
N CYS A 105 9.14 -7.77 5.11
CA CYS A 105 9.29 -6.47 4.47
C CYS A 105 8.61 -5.37 5.30
N ARG A 106 9.27 -4.22 5.45
CA ARG A 106 8.70 -3.05 6.13
C ARG A 106 7.48 -2.50 5.41
N SER A 107 7.46 -2.55 4.08
CA SER A 107 6.32 -2.06 3.29
C SER A 107 5.09 -2.98 3.34
N PHE A 108 5.21 -4.15 3.98
CA PHE A 108 4.19 -5.21 3.92
C PHE A 108 4.24 -6.06 5.20
N THR A 109 3.86 -5.44 6.34
CA THR A 109 3.85 -6.10 7.65
C THR A 109 2.41 -6.41 8.06
N MET A 110 2.10 -7.69 8.23
CA MET A 110 0.73 -8.21 8.36
C MET A 110 0.22 -8.27 9.79
N ASP A 111 1.09 -8.66 10.71
CA ASP A 111 0.69 -9.08 12.04
C ASP A 111 0.89 -7.96 13.08
N ARG A 112 1.32 -6.79 12.61
CA ARG A 112 1.64 -5.65 13.47
C ARG A 112 0.40 -4.81 13.70
N ILE A 113 -0.13 -4.92 14.91
CA ILE A 113 -1.18 -4.06 15.44
C ILE A 113 -0.52 -2.94 16.23
N LEU A 114 -0.77 -1.69 15.87
CA LEU A 114 -0.21 -0.54 16.58
C LEU A 114 -0.81 -0.45 18.00
N PRO A 115 -0.10 0.14 18.97
CA PRO A 115 -0.66 0.37 20.30
C PRO A 115 -1.99 1.13 20.24
N GLY A 116 -3.03 0.60 20.87
CA GLY A 116 -4.38 1.17 20.87
C GLY A 116 -5.24 0.81 19.65
N CYS A 117 -4.68 0.16 18.62
CA CYS A 117 -5.45 -0.34 17.49
C CYS A 117 -6.00 -1.74 17.76
N LYS A 118 -7.09 -2.08 17.07
CA LYS A 118 -7.70 -3.41 17.03
C LYS A 118 -7.19 -4.25 15.84
N TYR A 119 -6.78 -3.59 14.77
CA TYR A 119 -6.45 -4.22 13.49
C TYR A 119 -5.03 -3.85 13.04
N PRO A 120 -4.38 -4.68 12.19
CA PRO A 120 -3.06 -4.36 11.69
C PRO A 120 -3.12 -3.30 10.57
N GLU A 121 -2.06 -2.49 10.46
CA GLU A 121 -2.01 -1.34 9.54
C GLU A 121 -2.08 -1.74 8.05
N SER A 122 -1.69 -2.97 7.71
CA SER A 122 -1.70 -3.47 6.33
C SER A 122 -2.29 -4.87 6.27
N VAL A 123 -3.63 -4.95 6.16
CA VAL A 123 -4.34 -6.22 5.97
C VAL A 123 -4.23 -6.74 4.53
N VAL A 124 -4.16 -8.06 4.39
CA VAL A 124 -4.13 -8.76 3.11
C VAL A 124 -5.52 -9.27 2.86
N PHE A 125 -6.19 -8.60 1.95
CA PHE A 125 -7.53 -8.95 1.54
C PHE A 125 -7.54 -10.00 0.46
N ALA A 126 -6.44 -10.21 -0.28
CA ALA A 126 -6.38 -11.29 -1.27
C ALA A 126 -5.05 -12.03 -1.22
N LYS A 127 -5.09 -13.36 -1.31
CA LYS A 127 -3.89 -14.19 -1.37
C LYS A 127 -4.11 -15.42 -2.24
N GLY A 128 -3.08 -15.84 -2.96
CA GLY A 128 -3.13 -17.07 -3.75
C GLY A 128 -1.75 -17.46 -4.25
N HIS A 129 -1.63 -18.67 -4.75
CA HIS A 129 -0.38 -19.12 -5.37
C HIS A 129 -0.65 -20.10 -6.51
N GLN A 130 0.23 -20.09 -7.51
CA GLN A 130 0.18 -21.06 -8.61
C GLN A 130 1.60 -21.46 -8.99
N GLU A 131 1.83 -22.77 -9.08
CA GLU A 131 3.13 -23.35 -9.46
C GLU A 131 4.34 -22.76 -8.71
N GLY A 132 4.20 -22.49 -7.41
CA GLY A 132 5.27 -21.90 -6.62
C GLY A 132 5.46 -20.39 -6.82
N ILE A 133 4.53 -19.68 -7.44
CA ILE A 133 4.46 -18.21 -7.46
C ILE A 133 3.32 -17.76 -6.56
N GLY A 134 3.65 -17.06 -5.47
CA GLY A 134 2.68 -16.53 -4.51
C GLY A 134 2.37 -15.06 -4.78
N CYS A 135 1.14 -14.68 -4.47
CA CYS A 135 0.63 -13.32 -4.57
C CYS A 135 -0.16 -12.96 -3.30
N TRP A 136 0.06 -11.74 -2.78
CA TRP A 136 -0.70 -11.15 -1.69
C TRP A 136 -1.05 -9.70 -2.02
N VAL A 137 -2.23 -9.27 -1.60
CA VAL A 137 -2.78 -7.97 -1.95
C VAL A 137 -3.26 -7.28 -0.68
N SER A 138 -2.72 -6.09 -0.42
CA SER A 138 -3.22 -5.15 0.59
C SER A 138 -3.75 -3.89 -0.07
N THR A 139 -4.50 -3.07 0.67
CA THR A 139 -4.78 -1.71 0.22
C THR A 139 -3.50 -0.86 0.29
N SER A 140 -3.39 0.09 -0.63
CA SER A 140 -2.52 1.25 -0.49
C SER A 140 -3.34 2.52 -0.25
N GLY A 141 -4.59 2.36 0.17
CA GLY A 141 -5.63 3.37 0.25
C GLY A 141 -5.38 4.50 1.25
N GLN A 142 -6.31 5.44 1.26
CA GLN A 142 -6.28 6.54 2.21
C GLN A 142 -6.76 6.07 3.59
N ILE A 143 -6.28 6.75 4.63
CA ILE A 143 -6.61 6.42 6.02
C ILE A 143 -8.10 6.58 6.36
N ASP A 144 -8.81 7.39 5.58
CA ASP A 144 -10.26 7.63 5.64
C ASP A 144 -11.07 6.67 4.74
N CYS A 145 -10.41 5.66 4.17
CA CYS A 145 -10.98 4.73 3.18
C CYS A 145 -11.42 5.37 1.86
N THR A 146 -11.18 6.66 1.61
CA THR A 146 -11.58 7.28 0.35
C THR A 146 -10.71 6.81 -0.80
N LEU A 147 -11.31 6.72 -1.98
CA LEU A 147 -10.56 6.45 -3.20
C LEU A 147 -9.59 7.60 -3.49
N PHE A 148 -8.47 7.31 -4.15
CA PHE A 148 -7.57 8.35 -4.64
C PHE A 148 -8.24 9.19 -5.73
N GLN A 149 -7.98 10.50 -5.74
CA GLN A 149 -8.47 11.40 -6.78
C GLN A 149 -7.69 11.32 -8.08
N LYS A 150 -6.41 10.95 -8.01
CA LYS A 150 -5.51 10.78 -9.16
C LYS A 150 -4.83 9.42 -9.08
N ALA A 151 -4.52 8.83 -10.24
CA ALA A 151 -3.75 7.59 -10.29
C ALA A 151 -2.28 7.90 -9.96
N GLY A 152 -1.62 6.99 -9.26
CA GLY A 152 -0.24 7.18 -8.78
C GLY A 152 -0.16 7.93 -7.45
N ASN A 153 1.06 8.35 -7.10
CA ASN A 153 1.33 8.98 -5.82
C ASN A 153 0.63 10.36 -5.77
N PRO A 154 -0.37 10.58 -4.90
CA PRO A 154 -1.06 11.87 -4.82
C PRO A 154 -0.20 12.96 -4.18
N LEU A 155 0.86 12.57 -3.45
CA LEU A 155 1.78 13.52 -2.86
C LEU A 155 2.74 14.02 -3.95
N PRO A 156 2.83 15.36 -4.17
CA PRO A 156 3.82 15.92 -5.07
C PRO A 156 5.18 15.41 -4.61
N SER A 157 5.93 14.76 -5.49
CA SER A 157 7.28 14.37 -5.13
C SER A 157 8.09 15.65 -4.84
N LYS A 158 9.07 15.59 -3.95
CA LYS A 158 9.97 16.74 -3.74
C LYS A 158 10.64 17.20 -5.04
N ASP A 159 10.74 16.30 -6.01
CA ASP A 159 11.28 16.58 -7.35
C ASP A 159 10.24 17.28 -8.25
N ASP A 160 8.93 17.15 -7.98
CA ASP A 160 7.87 17.93 -8.65
C ASP A 160 7.75 19.35 -8.07
N ALA A 161 8.29 19.58 -6.86
CA ALA A 161 8.27 20.88 -6.19
C ALA A 161 9.31 21.87 -6.75
N SER A 162 10.09 21.49 -7.77
CA SER A 162 11.19 22.31 -8.27
C SER A 162 10.82 23.31 -9.37
N ASP A 163 9.57 23.39 -9.84
CA ASP A 163 9.19 24.43 -10.82
C ASP A 163 7.72 24.93 -10.76
N ASP A 164 6.78 24.17 -10.21
CA ASP A 164 5.39 24.63 -10.03
C ASP A 164 5.09 24.78 -8.53
N ASN A 165 5.58 25.87 -7.94
CA ASN A 165 4.97 26.42 -6.74
C ASN A 165 3.47 26.64 -7.09
N PRO A 166 2.48 26.18 -6.29
CA PRO A 166 1.08 26.44 -6.58
C PRO A 166 0.92 27.94 -6.80
N LYS A 167 0.67 28.35 -8.05
CA LYS A 167 0.80 29.75 -8.47
C LYS A 167 -0.26 30.60 -7.78
N THR A 168 -1.32 29.96 -7.29
CA THR A 168 -2.39 30.60 -6.54
C THR A 168 -2.85 29.77 -5.33
N MET A 169 -3.39 30.45 -4.33
CA MET A 169 -4.09 29.82 -3.19
C MET A 169 -5.29 28.96 -3.65
N MET A 170 -5.87 29.26 -4.82
CA MET A 170 -6.95 28.48 -5.41
C MET A 170 -6.46 27.13 -5.93
N ASP A 171 -5.26 27.03 -6.51
CA ASP A 171 -4.67 25.75 -6.91
C ASP A 171 -4.42 24.86 -5.68
N ALA A 172 -4.03 25.47 -4.56
CA ALA A 172 -3.91 24.76 -3.29
C ALA A 172 -5.28 24.28 -2.78
N LEU A 173 -6.32 25.13 -2.82
CA LEU A 173 -7.69 24.77 -2.44
C LEU A 173 -8.32 23.70 -3.35
N GLU A 174 -8.02 23.71 -4.66
CA GLU A 174 -8.44 22.67 -5.59
C GLU A 174 -7.68 21.34 -5.40
N ALA A 175 -6.45 21.41 -4.89
CA ALA A 175 -5.68 20.23 -4.50
C ALA A 175 -6.16 19.64 -3.16
N PHE A 176 -6.85 20.44 -2.34
CA PHE A 176 -7.52 19.90 -1.17
C PHE A 176 -8.73 19.07 -1.60
N PRO A 177 -8.91 17.85 -1.06
CA PRO A 177 -9.88 16.89 -1.57
C PRO A 177 -11.36 17.22 -1.26
N PHE A 178 -11.69 18.46 -0.88
CA PHE A 178 -13.05 18.81 -0.47
C PHE A 178 -14.06 18.60 -1.60
N GLY A 179 -14.90 17.58 -1.43
CA GLY A 179 -16.09 17.35 -2.24
C GLY A 179 -15.88 16.62 -3.57
N ARG A 180 -14.64 16.33 -4.00
CA ARG A 180 -14.40 15.47 -5.16
C ARG A 180 -14.23 14.04 -4.70
N ALA A 181 -15.23 13.20 -4.99
CA ALA A 181 -15.12 11.76 -4.81
C ALA A 181 -13.89 11.24 -5.58
N GLY A 182 -13.07 10.44 -4.91
CA GLY A 182 -11.97 9.77 -5.54
C GLY A 182 -12.45 8.80 -6.63
N ALA A 183 -11.55 8.48 -7.55
CA ALA A 183 -11.83 7.62 -8.69
C ALA A 183 -10.99 6.34 -8.72
N TYR A 184 -9.94 6.24 -7.91
CA TYR A 184 -8.95 5.16 -8.03
C TYR A 184 -8.76 4.39 -6.72
N LEU A 185 -8.96 3.08 -6.80
CA LEU A 185 -8.57 2.15 -5.74
C LEU A 185 -7.09 1.87 -5.86
N GLY A 186 -6.32 2.16 -4.81
CA GLY A 186 -4.91 1.83 -4.72
C GLY A 186 -4.67 0.51 -3.99
N LEU A 187 -3.91 -0.39 -4.59
CA LEU A 187 -3.53 -1.68 -4.02
C LEU A 187 -2.00 -1.85 -4.01
N ARG A 188 -1.49 -2.53 -2.98
CA ARG A 188 -0.13 -3.11 -3.02
C ARG A 188 -0.22 -4.59 -3.34
N VAL A 189 0.44 -5.00 -4.42
CA VAL A 189 0.49 -6.39 -4.88
C VAL A 189 1.90 -6.92 -4.67
N MET A 190 2.08 -7.82 -3.70
CA MET A 190 3.35 -8.54 -3.50
C MET A 190 3.34 -9.84 -4.29
N VAL A 191 4.42 -10.11 -5.03
CA VAL A 191 4.61 -11.35 -5.79
C VAL A 191 5.95 -11.99 -5.39
N GLN A 192 5.96 -13.29 -5.10
CA GLN A 192 7.17 -14.02 -4.72
C GLN A 192 7.35 -15.31 -5.52
N ASN A 193 8.59 -15.55 -5.97
CA ASN A 193 8.98 -16.82 -6.58
C ASN A 193 9.50 -17.82 -5.53
N ARG A 194 8.76 -18.89 -5.26
CA ARG A 194 9.18 -20.07 -4.46
C ARG A 194 9.26 -21.35 -5.29
N ARG A 195 9.40 -21.26 -6.61
CA ARG A 195 9.59 -22.43 -7.48
C ARG A 195 10.82 -23.22 -7.03
N GLN A 196 10.68 -24.55 -7.05
CA GLN A 196 11.79 -25.45 -6.74
C GLN A 196 12.76 -25.59 -7.91
N ALA A 197 12.23 -25.55 -9.15
CA ALA A 197 13.04 -25.51 -10.36
C ALA A 197 13.96 -24.28 -10.32
N ASP A 198 15.22 -24.48 -10.68
CA ASP A 198 16.17 -23.39 -10.84
C ASP A 198 15.78 -22.62 -12.11
N GLY A 199 15.05 -21.53 -11.92
CA GLY A 199 14.55 -20.71 -13.01
C GLY A 199 14.07 -19.36 -12.49
N LYS A 200 14.37 -18.31 -13.25
CA LYS A 200 13.78 -17.00 -13.01
C LYS A 200 12.34 -17.02 -13.50
N VAL A 201 11.48 -16.22 -12.89
CA VAL A 201 10.19 -15.88 -13.48
C VAL A 201 10.13 -14.41 -13.79
N VAL A 202 9.48 -14.04 -14.88
CA VAL A 202 9.22 -12.64 -15.22
C VAL A 202 7.79 -12.33 -14.86
N VAL A 203 7.58 -11.46 -13.88
CA VAL A 203 6.25 -10.93 -13.55
C VAL A 203 5.99 -9.73 -14.45
N ILE A 204 4.85 -9.69 -15.11
CA ILE A 204 4.48 -8.63 -16.07
C ILE A 204 3.55 -7.65 -15.36
N GLY A 205 4.11 -6.56 -14.82
CA GLY A 205 3.35 -5.65 -13.97
C GLY A 205 2.16 -5.00 -14.69
N ASN A 206 2.36 -4.48 -15.90
CA ASN A 206 1.33 -3.75 -16.65
C ASN A 206 0.19 -4.63 -17.18
N GLU A 207 0.16 -5.90 -16.81
CA GLU A 207 -0.92 -6.83 -17.12
C GLU A 207 -1.57 -7.38 -15.84
N ILE A 208 -1.25 -6.82 -14.67
CA ILE A 208 -1.98 -7.11 -13.44
C ILE A 208 -3.41 -6.59 -13.58
N LEU A 209 -4.40 -7.48 -13.41
CA LEU A 209 -5.82 -7.17 -13.56
C LEU A 209 -6.56 -7.31 -12.23
N ALA A 210 -7.51 -6.42 -11.98
CA ALA A 210 -8.54 -6.63 -10.97
C ALA A 210 -9.77 -7.26 -11.65
N VAL A 211 -10.12 -8.48 -11.27
CA VAL A 211 -11.25 -9.20 -11.87
C VAL A 211 -12.49 -8.97 -11.04
N CYS A 212 -13.54 -8.46 -11.67
CA CYS A 212 -14.81 -8.15 -11.02
C CYS A 212 -15.59 -9.43 -10.71
N THR A 213 -16.36 -9.38 -9.62
CA THR A 213 -17.45 -10.33 -9.39
C THR A 213 -18.52 -10.15 -10.48
N PRO A 214 -19.31 -11.19 -10.81
CA PRO A 214 -20.37 -11.08 -11.81
C PRO A 214 -21.38 -9.96 -11.53
N ARG A 215 -21.66 -9.68 -10.25
CA ARG A 215 -22.61 -8.63 -9.80
C ARG A 215 -21.96 -7.27 -9.54
N GLY A 216 -20.63 -7.20 -9.57
CA GLY A 216 -19.88 -5.98 -9.30
C GLY A 216 -19.33 -5.32 -10.55
N ALA A 217 -19.37 -6.01 -11.70
CA ALA A 217 -18.81 -5.52 -12.94
C ALA A 217 -19.51 -4.25 -13.42
N ASP A 218 -20.85 -4.21 -13.47
CA ASP A 218 -21.60 -3.02 -13.88
C ASP A 218 -21.27 -1.81 -12.99
N VAL A 219 -21.18 -2.01 -11.67
CA VAL A 219 -20.88 -0.97 -10.69
C VAL A 219 -19.48 -0.40 -10.90
N LEU A 220 -18.46 -1.26 -11.02
CA LEU A 220 -17.08 -0.82 -11.19
C LEU A 220 -16.85 -0.12 -12.53
N LEU A 221 -17.60 -0.51 -13.57
CA LEU A 221 -17.50 0.09 -14.90
C LEU A 221 -18.09 1.51 -14.97
N GLU A 222 -18.95 1.92 -14.03
CA GLU A 222 -19.45 3.31 -13.97
C GLU A 222 -18.34 4.34 -13.79
N GLY A 223 -17.24 3.92 -13.16
CA GLY A 223 -16.09 4.79 -12.97
C GLY A 223 -15.24 4.97 -14.22
N MET A 224 -15.41 4.16 -15.26
CA MET A 224 -14.55 4.21 -16.45
C MET A 224 -14.76 5.48 -17.28
N LYS A 225 -13.67 6.02 -17.81
CA LYS A 225 -13.74 7.15 -18.75
C LYS A 225 -13.98 6.66 -20.19
N PRO A 226 -14.58 7.49 -21.05
CA PRO A 226 -14.67 7.20 -22.48
C PRO A 226 -13.29 6.85 -23.07
N GLY A 227 -13.20 5.72 -23.78
CA GLY A 227 -11.96 5.22 -24.40
C GLY A 227 -11.13 4.27 -23.53
N GLU A 228 -11.41 4.16 -22.23
CA GLU A 228 -10.78 3.11 -21.41
C GLU A 228 -11.33 1.72 -21.79
N THR A 229 -10.47 0.70 -21.76
CA THR A 229 -10.83 -0.67 -22.15
C THR A 229 -10.79 -1.61 -20.96
N ASN A 230 -11.76 -2.51 -20.89
CA ASN A 230 -11.74 -3.66 -19.99
C ASN A 230 -11.36 -4.94 -20.76
N VAL A 231 -10.98 -5.98 -20.03
CA VAL A 231 -10.61 -7.28 -20.58
C VAL A 231 -11.72 -8.26 -20.28
N LYS A 232 -12.25 -8.94 -21.29
CA LYS A 232 -13.15 -10.09 -21.08
C LYS A 232 -12.32 -11.32 -20.77
N ILE A 233 -12.52 -11.88 -19.59
CA ILE A 233 -11.82 -13.06 -19.11
C ILE A 233 -12.78 -14.25 -19.27
N PRO A 234 -12.39 -15.30 -20.02
CA PRO A 234 -13.19 -16.52 -20.09
C PRO A 234 -13.46 -17.05 -18.68
N SER A 235 -14.72 -17.38 -18.41
CA SER A 235 -15.07 -18.01 -17.14
C SER A 235 -14.72 -19.50 -17.21
N ASP A 236 -14.19 -20.04 -16.10
CA ASP A 236 -13.86 -21.46 -15.99
C ASP A 236 -15.12 -22.36 -15.92
N LEU A 237 -16.31 -21.76 -15.75
CA LEU A 237 -17.60 -22.46 -15.70
C LEU A 237 -18.28 -22.43 -17.07
N ASP A 238 -18.52 -23.62 -17.62
CA ASP A 238 -19.26 -23.81 -18.87
C ASP A 238 -20.59 -23.04 -18.83
N ASN A 239 -20.81 -22.21 -19.87
CA ASN A 239 -22.00 -21.37 -20.09
C ASN A 239 -22.19 -20.14 -19.19
N SER A 240 -21.20 -19.74 -18.37
CA SER A 240 -21.28 -18.47 -17.64
C SER A 240 -20.79 -17.27 -18.46
N GLN A 241 -21.36 -16.09 -18.19
CA GLN A 241 -20.91 -14.83 -18.81
C GLN A 241 -19.41 -14.61 -18.52
N PRO A 242 -18.64 -14.08 -19.49
CA PRO A 242 -17.22 -13.79 -19.26
C PRO A 242 -17.08 -12.79 -18.10
N LEU A 243 -16.07 -13.02 -17.26
CA LEU A 243 -15.74 -12.09 -16.19
C LEU A 243 -15.10 -10.84 -16.79
N ILE A 244 -15.25 -9.71 -16.11
CA ILE A 244 -14.66 -8.44 -16.52
C ILE A 244 -13.38 -8.19 -15.70
N GLY A 245 -12.27 -8.00 -16.39
CA GLY A 245 -11.00 -7.57 -15.83
C GLY A 245 -10.77 -6.08 -16.06
N LEU A 246 -10.52 -5.34 -15.00
CA LEU A 246 -10.11 -3.94 -15.04
C LEU A 246 -8.60 -3.85 -15.26
N LYS A 247 -8.19 -3.05 -16.24
CA LYS A 247 -6.79 -2.67 -16.41
C LYS A 247 -6.42 -1.63 -15.36
N GLN A 248 -5.17 -1.65 -14.95
CA GLN A 248 -4.60 -0.64 -14.08
C GLN A 248 -4.52 0.71 -14.80
N ALA A 249 -4.89 1.77 -14.09
CA ALA A 249 -4.67 3.17 -14.51
C ALA A 249 -3.23 3.63 -14.19
N TYR A 250 -2.60 3.00 -13.21
CA TYR A 250 -1.21 3.27 -12.81
C TYR A 250 -0.56 2.00 -12.27
N ILE A 251 0.74 1.87 -12.53
CA ILE A 251 1.57 0.87 -11.87
C ILE A 251 2.98 1.38 -11.62
N LYS A 252 3.53 1.03 -10.46
CA LYS A 252 4.92 1.25 -10.11
C LYS A 252 5.48 0.06 -9.33
N LEU A 253 6.70 -0.36 -9.66
CA LEU A 253 7.48 -1.26 -8.81
C LEU A 253 7.99 -0.44 -7.60
N GLU A 254 7.40 -0.64 -6.43
CA GLU A 254 7.78 0.10 -5.21
C GLU A 254 8.98 -0.52 -4.52
N ASN A 255 8.97 -1.85 -4.35
CA ASN A 255 10.01 -2.56 -3.63
C ASN A 255 10.46 -3.82 -4.35
N PHE A 256 11.75 -4.13 -4.21
CA PHE A 256 12.34 -5.40 -4.62
C PHE A 256 13.17 -5.96 -3.46
N ASN A 257 12.84 -7.16 -3.00
CA ASN A 257 13.50 -7.81 -1.84
C ASN A 257 13.58 -6.90 -0.60
N GLY A 258 12.53 -6.13 -0.35
CA GLY A 258 12.41 -5.25 0.81
C GLY A 258 13.19 -3.94 0.72
N LYS A 259 13.82 -3.66 -0.43
CA LYS A 259 14.45 -2.37 -0.72
C LYS A 259 13.54 -1.56 -1.64
N GLU A 260 13.39 -0.27 -1.33
CA GLU A 260 12.70 0.68 -2.20
C GLU A 260 13.45 0.84 -3.53
N VAL A 261 12.71 0.83 -4.65
CA VAL A 261 13.27 0.97 -5.99
C VAL A 261 13.35 2.46 -6.33
N LYS A 262 14.55 3.04 -6.23
CA LYS A 262 14.79 4.47 -6.47
C LYS A 262 15.26 4.78 -7.90
N ARG A 263 16.17 3.98 -8.48
CA ARG A 263 16.65 4.03 -9.88
C ARG A 263 17.17 2.65 -10.32
N THR A 264 17.30 2.45 -11.65
CA THR A 264 17.76 1.24 -12.38
C THR A 264 17.95 -0.02 -11.52
N LEU A 265 16.98 -0.93 -11.60
CA LEU A 265 17.06 -2.23 -10.96
C LEU A 265 17.48 -3.28 -12.01
N PRO A 266 18.57 -4.05 -11.82
CA PRO A 266 18.97 -5.07 -12.81
C PRO A 266 17.92 -6.16 -13.05
N ALA A 267 17.04 -6.40 -12.06
CA ALA A 267 15.91 -7.30 -12.20
C ALA A 267 14.75 -6.70 -13.02
N LEU A 268 14.71 -5.39 -13.26
CA LEU A 268 13.70 -4.76 -14.10
C LEU A 268 14.07 -4.98 -15.58
N ILE A 269 13.32 -5.86 -16.24
CA ILE A 269 13.55 -6.25 -17.64
C ILE A 269 12.98 -5.18 -18.60
N ASP A 270 11.78 -4.68 -18.30
CA ASP A 270 11.10 -3.66 -19.09
C ASP A 270 10.45 -2.64 -18.16
N GLY A 271 10.95 -1.41 -18.18
CA GLY A 271 10.41 -0.31 -17.36
C GLY A 271 9.01 0.13 -17.76
N LYS A 272 8.65 0.04 -19.05
CA LYS A 272 7.32 0.43 -19.56
C LYS A 272 6.27 -0.60 -19.17
N ALA A 273 6.60 -1.88 -19.30
CA ALA A 273 5.73 -2.97 -18.86
C ALA A 273 5.80 -3.21 -17.33
N CYS A 274 6.71 -2.54 -16.62
CA CYS A 274 7.01 -2.82 -15.22
C CYS A 274 7.32 -4.31 -14.99
N SER A 275 8.04 -4.93 -15.93
CA SER A 275 8.34 -6.36 -15.93
C SER A 275 9.59 -6.65 -15.09
N VAL A 276 9.48 -7.56 -14.12
CA VAL A 276 10.57 -7.86 -13.17
C VAL A 276 10.91 -9.35 -13.14
N ALA A 277 12.20 -9.65 -13.23
CA ALA A 277 12.76 -10.98 -13.04
C ALA A 277 12.88 -11.32 -11.55
N LEU A 278 12.21 -12.37 -11.10
CA LEU A 278 12.32 -12.91 -9.75
C LEU A 278 13.11 -14.22 -9.79
N SER A 279 14.30 -14.22 -9.19
CA SER A 279 15.03 -15.47 -8.91
C SER A 279 14.35 -16.20 -7.75
N ARG A 280 14.81 -17.41 -7.44
CA ARG A 280 14.28 -18.18 -6.31
C ARG A 280 14.38 -17.40 -4.99
N GLY A 281 13.24 -17.26 -4.34
CA GLY A 281 13.02 -16.52 -3.10
C GLY A 281 12.93 -15.01 -3.25
N ASP A 282 13.18 -14.46 -4.44
CA ASP A 282 12.96 -13.04 -4.69
C ASP A 282 11.48 -12.68 -4.66
N TYR A 283 11.19 -11.46 -4.21
CA TYR A 283 9.86 -10.88 -4.25
C TYR A 283 9.88 -9.42 -4.68
N ALA A 284 8.78 -8.99 -5.29
CA ALA A 284 8.51 -7.62 -5.70
C ALA A 284 7.19 -7.14 -5.09
N ILE A 285 7.09 -5.83 -4.83
CA ILE A 285 5.85 -5.16 -4.43
C ILE A 285 5.53 -4.09 -5.45
N PHE A 286 4.36 -4.20 -6.06
CA PHE A 286 3.81 -3.23 -6.99
C PHE A 286 2.77 -2.37 -6.29
N SER A 287 2.80 -1.06 -6.53
CA SER A 287 1.64 -0.19 -6.31
C SER A 287 0.85 -0.13 -7.61
N VAL A 288 -0.42 -0.50 -7.53
CA VAL A 288 -1.33 -0.64 -8.67
C VAL A 288 -2.60 0.12 -8.36
N HIS A 289 -3.02 1.02 -9.26
CA HIS A 289 -4.26 1.76 -9.09
C HIS A 289 -5.25 1.36 -10.17
N PHE A 290 -6.48 1.07 -9.78
CA PHE A 290 -7.58 0.74 -10.69
C PHE A 290 -8.62 1.86 -10.65
N ARG A 291 -9.10 2.29 -11.83
CA ARG A 291 -10.22 3.23 -11.87
C ARG A 291 -11.51 2.48 -11.56
N VAL A 292 -12.17 2.87 -10.47
CA VAL A 292 -13.37 2.20 -9.96
C VAL A 292 -14.40 3.17 -9.40
N GLY A 293 -14.03 4.43 -9.15
CA GLY A 293 -14.91 5.37 -8.46
C GLY A 293 -15.96 5.95 -9.39
N GLY A 294 -17.18 6.04 -8.88
CA GLY A 294 -18.37 6.48 -9.59
C GLY A 294 -19.49 6.79 -8.59
N PRO A 295 -20.74 6.99 -9.03
CA PRO A 295 -21.85 7.36 -8.15
C PRO A 295 -22.08 6.36 -7.00
N ARG A 296 -21.78 5.08 -7.23
CA ARG A 296 -21.99 3.99 -6.26
C ARG A 296 -20.72 3.56 -5.51
N ILE A 297 -19.55 4.03 -5.91
CA ILE A 297 -18.26 3.65 -5.31
C ILE A 297 -17.45 4.92 -5.04
N THR A 298 -17.34 5.26 -3.77
CA THR A 298 -16.55 6.39 -3.27
C THR A 298 -15.49 5.97 -2.24
N LEU A 299 -15.58 4.73 -1.74
CA LEU A 299 -14.70 4.18 -0.71
C LEU A 299 -14.00 2.90 -1.19
N ASP A 300 -12.82 2.63 -0.64
CA ASP A 300 -11.99 1.47 -0.96
C ASP A 300 -12.74 0.15 -0.78
N PHE A 301 -13.40 -0.04 0.36
CA PHE A 301 -14.09 -1.29 0.68
C PHE A 301 -15.29 -1.57 -0.23
N GLN A 302 -15.97 -0.52 -0.69
CA GLN A 302 -17.04 -0.67 -1.68
C GLN A 302 -16.49 -1.26 -2.98
N ALA A 303 -15.30 -0.83 -3.41
CA ALA A 303 -14.64 -1.39 -4.58
C ALA A 303 -14.12 -2.81 -4.34
N LEU A 304 -13.48 -3.06 -3.20
CA LEU A 304 -12.92 -4.37 -2.84
C LEU A 304 -13.99 -5.48 -2.82
N GLU A 305 -15.18 -5.20 -2.29
CA GLU A 305 -16.32 -6.13 -2.30
C GLU A 305 -16.79 -6.51 -3.71
N LYS A 306 -16.50 -5.67 -4.72
CA LYS A 306 -16.87 -5.94 -6.12
C LYS A 306 -15.77 -6.66 -6.90
N ILE A 307 -14.57 -6.80 -6.34
CA ILE A 307 -13.44 -7.51 -6.93
C ILE A 307 -13.44 -8.95 -6.44
N ALA A 308 -13.49 -9.91 -7.37
CA ALA A 308 -13.40 -11.34 -7.07
C ALA A 308 -11.96 -11.75 -6.76
N HIS A 309 -11.00 -11.33 -7.58
CA HIS A 309 -9.59 -11.67 -7.41
C HIS A 309 -8.67 -10.73 -8.20
N ILE A 310 -7.40 -10.72 -7.82
CA ILE A 310 -6.33 -10.09 -8.60
C ILE A 310 -5.61 -11.15 -9.43
N GLN A 311 -5.40 -10.89 -10.73
CA GLN A 311 -4.61 -11.74 -11.62
C GLN A 311 -3.22 -11.15 -11.80
N VAL A 312 -2.19 -11.97 -11.57
CA VAL A 312 -0.78 -11.60 -11.79
C VAL A 312 -0.19 -12.49 -12.86
N PRO A 313 0.02 -11.98 -14.09
CA PRO A 313 0.64 -12.74 -15.16
C PRO A 313 2.16 -12.85 -14.96
N TRP A 314 2.68 -14.01 -15.32
CA TRP A 314 4.11 -14.30 -15.26
C TRP A 314 4.53 -15.33 -16.32
N LEU A 315 5.83 -15.32 -16.61
CA LEU A 315 6.49 -16.23 -17.55
C LEU A 315 7.62 -16.98 -16.85
N ALA A 316 7.76 -18.28 -17.13
CA ALA A 316 8.98 -19.00 -16.78
C ALA A 316 10.10 -18.54 -17.73
N SER A 317 11.19 -18.01 -17.19
CA SER A 317 12.34 -17.56 -17.96
C SER A 317 13.38 -18.67 -17.99
N ASP A 318 13.05 -19.75 -18.70
CA ASP A 318 13.99 -20.86 -18.89
C ASP A 318 14.91 -20.60 -20.11
N SER A 319 14.58 -19.61 -20.95
CA SER A 319 15.37 -19.16 -22.11
C SER A 319 15.68 -17.66 -22.08
N THR A 320 16.84 -17.27 -22.61
CA THR A 320 17.28 -15.87 -22.77
C THR A 320 17.38 -15.52 -24.26
N PRO A 321 16.69 -14.47 -24.75
CA PRO A 321 15.67 -13.67 -24.08
C PRO A 321 14.32 -14.42 -23.98
N PRO A 322 13.54 -14.22 -22.91
CA PRO A 322 12.23 -14.85 -22.78
C PRO A 322 11.31 -14.36 -23.91
N SER A 323 10.73 -15.29 -24.65
CA SER A 323 9.62 -14.98 -25.56
C SER A 323 8.48 -14.41 -24.73
N LEU A 324 8.15 -13.13 -24.93
CA LEU A 324 7.02 -12.46 -24.26
C LEU A 324 5.67 -12.83 -24.89
N SER A 325 5.60 -13.96 -25.61
CA SER A 325 4.39 -14.47 -26.24
C SER A 325 3.26 -14.62 -25.22
N PRO A 326 2.07 -14.06 -25.48
CA PRO A 326 0.91 -14.23 -24.62
C PRO A 326 0.52 -15.68 -24.33
N LYS A 327 0.88 -16.62 -25.22
CA LYS A 327 0.51 -18.04 -25.09
C LYS A 327 1.24 -18.78 -23.98
N ASP A 328 2.44 -18.33 -23.63
CA ASP A 328 3.29 -18.99 -22.63
C ASP A 328 3.04 -18.43 -21.21
N ARG A 329 2.17 -17.42 -21.11
CA ARG A 329 1.87 -16.72 -19.86
C ARG A 329 1.04 -17.61 -18.95
N LYS A 330 1.49 -17.71 -17.71
CA LYS A 330 0.74 -18.27 -16.61
C LYS A 330 0.22 -17.13 -15.75
N VAL A 331 -0.85 -17.38 -15.00
CA VAL A 331 -1.50 -16.35 -14.19
C VAL A 331 -1.64 -16.88 -12.78
N THR A 332 -1.09 -16.19 -11.79
CA THR A 332 -1.43 -16.45 -10.39
C THR A 332 -2.68 -15.65 -10.03
N LYS A 333 -3.75 -16.34 -9.61
CA LYS A 333 -4.97 -15.70 -9.10
C LYS A 333 -4.87 -15.53 -7.57
N ALA A 334 -5.13 -14.33 -7.07
CA ALA A 334 -5.26 -14.03 -5.64
C ALA A 334 -6.73 -13.71 -5.32
N PRO A 335 -7.54 -14.70 -4.89
CA PRO A 335 -8.93 -14.48 -4.51
C PRO A 335 -9.08 -13.52 -3.33
N MET A 336 -10.07 -12.66 -3.41
CA MET A 336 -10.44 -11.72 -2.36
C MET A 336 -11.19 -12.44 -1.23
N ASP A 337 -10.81 -12.17 0.02
CA ASP A 337 -11.49 -12.59 1.22
C ASP A 337 -12.54 -11.54 1.59
N HIS A 338 -13.73 -11.65 1.00
CA HIS A 338 -14.81 -10.70 1.24
C HIS A 338 -15.30 -10.70 2.70
N SER A 339 -15.14 -11.80 3.43
CA SER A 339 -15.47 -11.85 4.86
C SER A 339 -14.49 -10.99 5.68
N LEU A 340 -13.20 -11.05 5.33
CA LEU A 340 -12.19 -10.18 5.93
C LEU A 340 -12.39 -8.70 5.56
N VAL A 341 -12.74 -8.39 4.31
CA VAL A 341 -13.13 -7.03 3.90
C VAL A 341 -14.35 -6.55 4.71
N ALA A 342 -15.37 -7.39 4.87
CA ALA A 342 -16.53 -7.04 5.68
C ALA A 342 -16.13 -6.74 7.14
N SER A 343 -15.44 -7.66 7.80
CA SER A 343 -15.08 -7.53 9.22
C SER A 343 -14.07 -6.43 9.53
N TYR A 344 -13.12 -6.14 8.63
CA TYR A 344 -12.13 -5.07 8.81
C TYR A 344 -12.80 -3.68 8.74
N PHE A 345 -13.67 -3.46 7.76
CA PHE A 345 -14.34 -2.17 7.59
C PHE A 345 -15.63 -2.02 8.40
N GLU A 346 -15.91 -2.93 9.34
CA GLU A 346 -17.15 -2.89 10.13
C GLU A 346 -17.23 -1.63 11.00
N ASP A 347 -16.14 -1.24 11.67
CA ASP A 347 -16.11 -0.01 12.47
C ASP A 347 -16.50 1.23 11.63
N TYR A 348 -16.11 1.28 10.35
CA TYR A 348 -16.53 2.34 9.43
C TYR A 348 -18.02 2.28 9.14
N ARG A 349 -18.55 1.10 8.83
CA ARG A 349 -19.98 0.93 8.46
C ARG A 349 -20.91 1.22 9.62
N SER A 350 -20.58 0.77 10.83
CA SER A 350 -21.45 0.91 11.99
C SER A 350 -21.29 2.26 12.71
N HIS A 351 -20.07 2.84 12.70
CA HIS A 351 -19.73 3.99 13.55
C HIS A 351 -19.08 5.16 12.79
N GLY A 352 -18.84 5.03 11.48
CA GLY A 352 -18.29 6.10 10.64
C GLY A 352 -16.76 6.16 10.59
N GLU A 353 -16.26 7.15 9.86
CA GLU A 353 -14.84 7.34 9.52
C GLU A 353 -13.94 7.49 10.75
N GLU A 354 -14.31 8.34 11.71
CA GLU A 354 -13.48 8.61 12.90
C GLU A 354 -13.27 7.35 13.76
N ALA A 355 -14.32 6.55 13.93
CA ALA A 355 -14.25 5.28 14.66
C ALA A 355 -13.32 4.29 13.97
N PHE A 356 -13.39 4.20 12.63
CA PHE A 356 -12.47 3.40 11.84
C PHE A 356 -11.02 3.86 12.01
N ILE A 357 -10.74 5.16 11.85
CA ILE A 357 -9.38 5.69 11.99
C ILE A 357 -8.84 5.41 13.39
N THR A 358 -9.66 5.62 14.43
CA THR A 358 -9.27 5.36 15.81
C THR A 358 -8.90 3.89 16.03
N SER A 359 -9.73 2.96 15.56
CA SER A 359 -9.51 1.53 15.78
C SER A 359 -8.42 0.90 14.90
N HIS A 360 -8.09 1.50 13.76
CA HIS A 360 -7.12 0.95 12.81
C HIS A 360 -5.77 1.66 12.85
N HIS A 361 -5.79 2.95 13.18
CA HIS A 361 -4.63 3.84 13.05
C HIS A 361 -4.31 4.61 14.34
N GLY A 362 -5.14 4.46 15.37
CA GLY A 362 -4.92 4.98 16.71
C GLY A 362 -5.47 6.39 16.91
N GLU A 363 -5.74 6.72 18.17
CA GLU A 363 -6.38 7.98 18.59
C GLU A 363 -5.59 9.22 18.15
N ALA A 364 -4.25 9.17 18.20
CA ALA A 364 -3.41 10.29 17.79
C ALA A 364 -3.63 10.67 16.30
N ARG A 365 -3.81 9.67 15.41
CA ARG A 365 -4.07 9.94 14.00
C ARG A 365 -5.50 10.42 13.76
N ALA A 366 -6.48 9.87 14.49
CA ALA A 366 -7.87 10.34 14.43
C ALA A 366 -7.97 11.83 14.81
N LYS A 367 -7.37 12.23 15.95
CA LYS A 367 -7.33 13.63 16.40
C LYS A 367 -6.65 14.55 15.40
N MET A 368 -5.53 14.12 14.82
CA MET A 368 -4.81 14.89 13.80
C MET A 368 -5.68 15.16 12.56
N ILE A 369 -6.44 14.16 12.10
CA ILE A 369 -7.31 14.29 10.92
C ILE A 369 -8.50 15.19 11.24
N SER A 370 -9.19 14.95 12.36
CA SER A 370 -10.31 15.77 12.82
C SER A 370 -9.90 17.25 12.99
N ALA A 371 -8.79 17.52 13.67
CA ALA A 371 -8.28 18.88 13.82
C ALA A 371 -7.91 19.53 12.48
N GLY A 372 -7.40 18.75 11.52
CA GLY A 372 -7.12 19.22 10.16
C GLY A 372 -8.39 19.60 9.39
N GLN A 373 -9.44 18.80 9.50
CA GLN A 373 -10.75 19.09 8.88
C GLN A 373 -11.36 20.36 9.49
N ASP A 374 -11.35 20.49 10.82
CA ASP A 374 -11.86 21.66 11.54
C ASP A 374 -11.10 22.94 11.20
N ALA A 375 -9.78 22.85 11.06
CA ALA A 375 -8.91 23.94 10.64
C ALA A 375 -9.31 24.46 9.25
N VAL A 376 -9.54 23.56 8.29
CA VAL A 376 -9.92 23.99 6.94
C VAL A 376 -11.34 24.55 6.90
N VAL A 377 -12.30 23.95 7.59
CA VAL A 377 -13.66 24.50 7.69
C VAL A 377 -13.62 25.91 8.29
N SER A 378 -12.80 26.13 9.31
CA SER A 378 -12.62 27.43 9.94
C SER A 378 -11.98 28.46 9.00
N LEU A 379 -10.97 28.05 8.22
CA LEU A 379 -10.34 28.89 7.21
C LEU A 379 -11.34 29.31 6.12
N LEU A 380 -12.13 28.37 5.60
CA LEU A 380 -13.16 28.65 4.59
C LEU A 380 -14.23 29.64 5.11
N LYS A 381 -14.66 29.49 6.36
CA LYS A 381 -15.58 30.45 7.00
C LYS A 381 -14.96 31.85 7.10
N GLN A 382 -13.69 31.96 7.47
CA GLN A 382 -12.99 33.25 7.53
C GLN A 382 -12.88 33.90 6.14
N MET A 383 -12.56 33.12 5.11
CA MET A 383 -12.51 33.61 3.73
C MET A 383 -13.88 34.12 3.27
N ALA A 384 -14.96 33.38 3.55
CA ALA A 384 -16.32 33.80 3.20
C ALA A 384 -16.72 35.13 3.85
N ILE A 385 -16.31 35.37 5.11
CA ILE A 385 -16.56 36.63 5.81
C ILE A 385 -15.83 37.80 5.14
N HIS A 386 -14.56 37.61 4.76
CA HIS A 386 -13.78 38.68 4.10
C HIS A 386 -14.30 39.02 2.71
N VAL A 387 -14.70 38.01 1.92
CA VAL A 387 -15.29 38.23 0.59
C VAL A 387 -16.68 38.90 0.70
N GLY A 388 -17.50 38.52 1.68
CA GLY A 388 -18.82 39.11 1.89
C GLY A 388 -18.80 40.53 2.50
N GLY A 389 -17.77 40.86 3.28
CA GLY A 389 -17.65 42.16 3.97
C GLY A 389 -17.18 43.33 3.11
N GLY A 390 -16.51 43.06 1.97
CA GLY A 390 -15.97 44.11 1.09
C GLY A 390 -16.99 44.92 0.29
N GLY A 391 -18.28 44.53 0.31
CA GLY A 391 -19.34 45.17 -0.48
C GLY A 391 -20.07 46.35 0.18
N ARG A 392 -19.64 46.84 1.35
CA ARG A 392 -20.44 47.77 2.18
C ARG A 392 -19.89 49.19 2.36
N SER A 393 -18.92 49.64 1.55
CA SER A 393 -18.37 51.01 1.67
C SER A 393 -18.25 51.72 0.33
N MET A 394 -19.39 51.95 -0.34
CA MET A 394 -19.57 53.04 -1.32
C MET A 394 -21.03 53.49 -1.31
N VAL A 395 -21.44 54.21 -0.27
CA VAL A 395 -22.60 55.12 -0.30
C VAL A 395 -22.21 56.37 0.47
#